data_AF-A0A3D5ST44-F1
#
_entry.id   AF-A0A3D5ST44-F1
#
_cell.length_a   1.000
_cell.length_b   1.000
_cell.length_c   1.000
_cell.angle_alpha   90.00
_cell.angle_beta   90.00
_cell.angle_gamma   90.00
#
_symmetry.space_group_name_H-M   'P 1'
#
loop_
_entity.id
_entity.type
_entity.pdbx_description
1 polymer ?
#
loop_
_entity_poly.entity_id
_entity_poly.type
_entity_poly.pdbx_seq_one_letter_code
_entity_poly.pdbx_strand_id
1 'polypeptide(L)'
;TQGGRSPLGNFLMSQPIVLKQGLLGGVLSSAWPLFNLERRNAKLSYSGTDKINGQTVHKLKYMPRNAGDLQINLYFNADTFQHVRSQYEYVIAARQGATAEMSASQRDSRYKLVEDFSDFQATGGLTLPHAYKIQLTIETQNKTQTLEWTINFSQFAFNQTIEQELFNAARN
;
A
#
# COMPACT_ATOMS: atom_id res chain seq x y z
N THR A 1 -9.70 -6.22 -27.76
CA THR A 1 -9.90 -6.54 -26.33
C THR A 1 -10.39 -5.27 -25.64
N GLN A 2 -11.62 -5.23 -25.14
CA GLN A 2 -12.11 -4.06 -24.40
C GLN A 2 -11.26 -3.88 -23.13
N GLY A 3 -10.62 -2.72 -22.99
CA GLY A 3 -9.66 -2.43 -21.92
C GLY A 3 -10.33 -2.36 -20.55
N GLY A 4 -10.33 -3.48 -19.82
CA GLY A 4 -10.69 -3.52 -18.41
C GLY A 4 -9.54 -3.03 -17.53
N ARG A 5 -9.86 -2.36 -16.42
CA ARG A 5 -8.85 -2.02 -15.40
C ARG A 5 -8.30 -3.29 -14.74
N SER A 6 -7.00 -3.31 -14.44
CA SER A 6 -6.38 -4.40 -13.69
C SER A 6 -6.95 -4.50 -12.27
N PRO A 7 -6.83 -5.66 -11.58
CA PRO A 7 -7.26 -5.80 -10.19
C PRO A 7 -6.60 -4.77 -9.25
N LEU A 8 -5.31 -4.47 -9.44
CA LEU A 8 -4.63 -3.41 -8.71
C LEU A 8 -5.21 -2.03 -9.01
N GLY A 9 -5.48 -1.73 -10.28
CA GLY A 9 -6.15 -0.49 -10.66
C GLY A 9 -7.53 -0.34 -10.02
N ASN A 10 -8.30 -1.43 -9.92
CA ASN A 10 -9.60 -1.42 -9.23
C ASN A 10 -9.44 -1.16 -7.73
N PHE A 11 -8.48 -1.80 -7.06
CA PHE A 11 -8.18 -1.53 -5.64
C PHE A 11 -7.86 -0.05 -5.41
N LEU A 12 -6.97 0.53 -6.22
CA LEU A 12 -6.53 1.93 -6.07
C LEU A 12 -7.66 2.93 -6.38
N MET A 13 -8.60 2.58 -7.26
CA MET A 13 -9.79 3.39 -7.52
C MET A 13 -10.82 3.31 -6.39
N SER A 14 -10.97 2.14 -5.75
CA SER A 14 -11.82 1.98 -4.57
C SER A 14 -11.25 2.67 -3.34
N GLN A 15 -9.92 2.71 -3.21
CA GLN A 15 -9.20 3.34 -2.11
C GLN A 15 -8.21 4.40 -2.61
N PRO A 16 -8.72 5.51 -3.20
CA PRO A 16 -7.87 6.52 -3.84
C PRO A 16 -6.95 7.23 -2.85
N ILE A 17 -7.24 7.15 -1.54
CA ILE A 17 -6.43 7.73 -0.48
C ILE A 17 -4.99 7.16 -0.47
N VAL A 18 -4.81 5.90 -0.88
CA VAL A 18 -3.50 5.23 -0.94
C VAL A 18 -2.58 5.94 -1.94
N LEU A 19 -3.11 6.33 -3.11
CA LEU A 19 -2.36 7.13 -4.09
C LEU A 19 -2.31 8.61 -3.71
N LYS A 20 -3.45 9.22 -3.37
CA LYS A 20 -3.56 10.67 -3.13
C LYS A 20 -2.70 11.16 -1.97
N GLN A 21 -2.42 10.30 -0.98
CA GLN A 21 -1.55 10.64 0.14
C GLN A 21 -0.10 10.19 -0.05
N GLY A 22 0.27 9.65 -1.22
CA GLY A 22 1.63 9.17 -1.47
C GLY A 22 2.02 7.97 -0.61
N LEU A 23 1.04 7.18 -0.15
CA LEU A 23 1.29 5.97 0.64
C LEU A 23 1.87 4.86 -0.21
N LEU A 24 1.33 4.66 -1.42
CA LEU A 24 1.84 3.67 -2.37
C LEU A 24 3.31 3.96 -2.70
N GLY A 25 4.14 2.93 -2.72
CA GLY A 25 5.57 2.99 -2.93
C GLY A 25 6.36 3.32 -1.66
N GLY A 26 5.71 3.65 -0.55
CA GLY A 26 6.36 3.85 0.75
C GLY A 26 7.59 4.75 0.65
N VAL A 27 8.75 4.23 1.06
CA VAL A 27 10.04 4.98 1.08
C VAL A 27 10.56 5.38 -0.29
N LEU A 28 10.05 4.77 -1.37
CA LEU A 28 10.39 5.15 -2.75
C LEU A 28 9.58 6.36 -3.24
N SER A 29 8.56 6.78 -2.48
CA SER A 29 7.71 7.93 -2.79
C SER A 29 8.24 9.18 -2.10
N SER A 30 8.56 10.23 -2.87
CA SER A 30 8.88 11.56 -2.31
C SER A 30 7.68 12.21 -1.62
N ALA A 31 6.46 11.72 -1.87
CA ALA A 31 5.24 12.17 -1.24
C ALA A 31 4.89 11.39 0.05
N TRP A 32 5.75 10.46 0.48
CA TRP A 32 5.49 9.56 1.61
C TRP A 32 5.11 10.34 2.87
N PRO A 33 3.98 10.00 3.53
CA PRO A 33 3.38 10.88 4.52
C PRO A 33 4.20 11.03 5.80
N LEU A 34 5.11 10.11 6.12
CA LEU A 34 5.96 10.25 7.30
C LEU A 34 7.01 11.36 7.17
N PHE A 35 7.29 11.85 5.96
CA PHE A 35 8.16 13.02 5.78
C PHE A 35 7.50 14.34 6.23
N ASN A 36 6.17 14.40 6.29
CA ASN A 36 5.45 15.59 6.78
C ASN A 36 4.05 15.21 7.32
N LEU A 37 4.02 14.61 8.50
CA LEU A 37 2.78 14.16 9.14
C LEU A 37 1.82 15.31 9.48
N GLU A 38 2.36 16.42 9.99
CA GLU A 38 1.57 17.56 10.47
C GLU A 38 0.73 18.17 9.35
N ARG A 39 1.34 18.43 8.18
CA ARG A 39 0.62 18.97 7.01
C ARG A 39 -0.47 18.02 6.52
N ARG A 40 -0.32 16.71 6.74
CA ARG A 40 -1.29 15.68 6.32
C ARG A 40 -2.44 15.50 7.32
N ASN A 41 -2.33 16.03 8.54
CA ASN A 41 -3.32 15.84 9.61
C ASN A 41 -3.70 14.37 9.83
N ALA A 42 -2.73 13.47 9.67
CA ALA A 42 -2.91 12.03 9.88
C ALA A 42 -2.59 11.67 11.33
N LYS A 43 -3.29 10.69 11.89
CA LYS A 43 -2.97 10.14 13.20
C LYS A 43 -2.06 8.92 13.05
N LEU A 44 -1.10 8.80 13.94
CA LEU A 44 -0.20 7.65 14.02
C LEU A 44 -0.32 7.04 15.42
N SER A 45 -0.37 5.72 15.50
CA SER A 45 -0.42 5.01 16.78
C SER A 45 0.52 3.81 16.76
N TYR A 46 1.41 3.74 17.75
CA TYR A 46 2.27 2.57 17.94
C TYR A 46 1.43 1.38 18.40
N SER A 47 1.58 0.25 17.72
CA SER A 47 0.80 -0.96 17.93
C SER A 47 1.64 -2.13 18.41
N GLY A 48 2.85 -1.87 18.94
CA GLY A 48 3.76 -2.88 19.44
C GLY A 48 4.72 -3.41 18.37
N THR A 49 5.26 -4.60 18.64
CA THR A 49 6.17 -5.31 17.75
C THR A 49 5.50 -6.52 17.10
N ASP A 50 5.98 -6.91 15.93
CA ASP A 50 5.54 -8.08 15.18
C ASP A 50 6.74 -8.83 14.61
N LYS A 51 6.53 -9.99 13.98
CA LYS A 51 7.55 -10.72 13.21
C LYS A 51 7.14 -10.85 11.76
N ILE A 52 7.96 -10.31 10.87
CA ILE A 52 7.79 -10.45 9.41
C ILE A 52 9.03 -11.14 8.87
N ASN A 53 8.85 -12.28 8.18
CA ASN A 53 9.94 -13.06 7.59
C ASN A 53 11.08 -13.37 8.58
N GLY A 54 10.74 -13.62 9.85
CA GLY A 54 11.69 -13.90 10.94
C GLY A 54 12.32 -12.66 11.59
N GLN A 55 12.12 -11.47 11.03
CA GLN A 55 12.65 -10.21 11.55
C GLN A 55 11.65 -9.53 12.48
N THR A 56 12.14 -9.01 13.62
CA THR A 56 11.32 -8.17 14.51
C THR A 56 11.09 -6.81 13.88
N VAL A 57 9.83 -6.35 13.92
CA VAL A 57 9.43 -5.06 13.37
C VAL A 57 8.58 -4.26 14.36
N HIS A 58 8.72 -2.94 14.37
CA HIS A 58 7.77 -2.03 14.97
C HIS A 58 6.56 -1.87 14.06
N LYS A 59 5.35 -1.94 14.63
CA LYS A 59 4.10 -1.74 13.91
C LYS A 59 3.49 -0.39 14.26
N LEU A 60 3.22 0.41 13.23
CA LEU A 60 2.49 1.67 13.33
C LEU A 60 1.16 1.57 12.59
N LYS A 61 0.07 1.91 13.26
CA LYS A 61 -1.21 2.10 12.60
C LYS A 61 -1.33 3.56 12.15
N TYR A 62 -1.47 3.74 10.84
CA TYR A 62 -1.60 5.03 10.18
C TYR A 62 -3.08 5.29 9.86
N MET A 63 -3.60 6.45 10.26
CA MET A 63 -4.99 6.83 10.05
C MET A 63 -5.04 8.18 9.31
N PRO A 64 -5.20 8.16 7.98
CA PRO A 64 -5.38 9.40 7.24
C PRO A 64 -6.74 10.01 7.57
N ARG A 65 -6.82 11.34 7.44
CA ARG A 65 -8.12 12.02 7.51
C ARG A 65 -9.04 11.45 6.41
N ASN A 66 -10.25 11.05 6.79
CA ASN A 66 -11.27 10.46 5.91
C ASN A 66 -10.86 9.11 5.28
N ALA A 67 -10.15 8.25 6.01
CA ALA A 67 -9.76 6.90 5.56
C ALA A 67 -10.92 5.95 5.26
N GLY A 68 -12.14 6.25 5.73
CA GLY A 68 -13.25 5.28 5.74
C GLY A 68 -12.86 4.02 6.52
N ASP A 69 -13.18 2.86 5.96
CA ASP A 69 -12.89 1.54 6.57
C ASP A 69 -11.49 1.01 6.23
N LEU A 70 -10.65 1.80 5.56
CA LEU A 70 -9.29 1.39 5.20
C LEU A 70 -8.38 1.36 6.43
N GLN A 71 -7.90 0.17 6.75
CA GLN A 71 -6.86 -0.05 7.74
C GLN A 71 -5.48 0.03 7.09
N ILE A 72 -4.58 0.81 7.69
CA ILE A 72 -3.22 0.98 7.19
C ILE A 72 -2.25 0.68 8.33
N ASN A 73 -1.38 -0.31 8.11
CA ASN A 73 -0.30 -0.64 9.02
C ASN A 73 1.04 -0.45 8.28
N LEU A 74 1.96 0.24 8.93
CA LEU A 74 3.32 0.46 8.46
C LEU A 74 4.27 -0.30 9.41
N TYR A 75 5.22 -1.03 8.84
CA TYR A 75 6.13 -1.88 9.60
C TYR A 75 7.58 -1.45 9.37
N PHE A 76 8.32 -1.31 10.48
CA PHE A 76 9.69 -0.82 10.47
C PHE A 76 10.60 -1.87 11.10
N ASN A 77 11.75 -2.17 10.50
CA ASN A 77 12.78 -2.99 11.12
C ASN A 77 13.09 -2.43 12.53
N ALA A 78 13.09 -3.29 13.56
CA ALA A 78 13.27 -2.85 14.94
C ALA A 78 14.69 -2.33 15.25
N ASP A 79 15.69 -2.79 14.50
CA ASP A 79 17.09 -2.43 14.70
C ASP A 79 17.50 -1.25 13.80
N THR A 80 17.07 -1.25 12.53
CA THR A 80 17.48 -0.25 11.53
C THR A 80 16.47 0.88 11.31
N PHE A 81 15.26 0.76 11.86
CA PHE A 81 14.12 1.66 11.64
C PHE A 81 13.74 1.87 10.17
N GLN A 82 14.24 1.01 9.27
CA GLN A 82 13.86 1.03 7.86
C GLN A 82 12.39 0.61 7.73
N HIS A 83 11.61 1.36 6.96
CA HIS A 83 10.24 0.96 6.62
C HIS A 83 10.26 -0.21 5.64
N VAL A 84 9.95 -1.40 6.13
CA VAL A 84 10.08 -2.66 5.38
C VAL A 84 8.76 -3.13 4.78
N ARG A 85 7.61 -2.68 5.30
CA ARG A 85 6.30 -3.06 4.74
C ARG A 85 5.20 -2.02 4.98
N SER A 86 4.38 -1.79 3.96
CA SER A 86 3.02 -1.23 4.11
C SER A 86 1.98 -2.34 3.95
N GLN A 87 0.91 -2.30 4.74
CA GLN A 87 -0.27 -3.14 4.55
C GLN A 87 -1.54 -2.28 4.56
N TYR A 88 -2.38 -2.49 3.55
CA TYR A 88 -3.67 -1.86 3.38
C TYR A 88 -4.75 -2.93 3.38
N GLU A 89 -5.76 -2.78 4.23
CA GLU A 89 -6.85 -3.74 4.32
C GLU A 89 -8.19 -3.03 4.42
N TYR A 90 -9.17 -3.47 3.64
CA TYR A 90 -10.55 -3.07 3.83
C TYR A 90 -11.49 -4.24 3.56
N VAL A 91 -12.67 -4.18 4.17
CA VAL A 91 -13.70 -5.21 4.07
C VAL A 91 -14.96 -4.57 3.50
N ILE A 92 -15.57 -5.22 2.51
CA ILE A 92 -16.91 -4.90 2.04
C ILE A 92 -17.85 -5.93 2.65
N ALA A 93 -18.73 -5.47 3.54
CA ALA A 93 -19.72 -6.33 4.19
C ALA A 93 -20.67 -6.96 3.17
N ALA A 94 -21.04 -8.22 3.43
CA ALA A 94 -22.12 -8.89 2.71
C ALA A 94 -23.42 -8.08 2.75
N ARG A 95 -24.18 -8.08 1.65
CA ARG A 95 -25.53 -7.49 1.65
C ARG A 95 -26.49 -8.48 2.28
N GLN A 96 -27.40 -8.01 3.14
CA GLN A 96 -28.43 -8.86 3.71
C GLN A 96 -29.28 -9.46 2.57
N GLY A 97 -29.42 -10.78 2.55
CA GLY A 97 -30.25 -11.48 1.59
C GLY A 97 -31.74 -11.25 1.88
N ALA A 98 -32.59 -11.44 0.88
CA ALA A 98 -34.04 -11.33 1.03
C ALA A 98 -34.63 -12.34 2.05
N THR A 99 -33.89 -13.44 2.33
CA THR A 99 -34.23 -14.45 3.34
C THR A 99 -33.06 -14.74 4.27
N ALA A 100 -33.32 -15.44 5.38
CA ALA A 100 -32.31 -15.84 6.34
C ALA A 100 -31.30 -16.82 5.74
N GLU A 101 -31.74 -17.76 4.88
CA GLU A 101 -30.87 -18.73 4.20
C GLU A 101 -29.93 -18.05 3.19
N MET A 102 -30.45 -17.06 2.45
CA MET A 102 -29.63 -16.25 1.53
C MET A 102 -28.62 -15.38 2.28
N SER A 103 -28.98 -14.87 3.46
CA SER A 103 -28.08 -14.09 4.32
C SER A 103 -26.98 -14.96 4.93
N ALA A 104 -27.29 -16.20 5.32
CA ALA A 104 -26.33 -17.14 5.92
C ALA A 104 -25.24 -17.63 4.94
N SER A 105 -25.51 -17.59 3.64
CA SER A 105 -24.54 -17.96 2.61
C SER A 105 -23.65 -16.81 2.15
N GLN A 106 -24.03 -15.55 2.40
CA GLN A 106 -23.24 -14.39 2.03
C GLN A 106 -22.00 -14.24 2.94
N ARG A 107 -20.85 -13.91 2.34
CA ARG A 107 -19.61 -13.63 3.06
C ARG A 107 -19.05 -12.28 2.64
N ASP A 108 -18.42 -11.61 3.61
CA ASP A 108 -17.71 -10.36 3.37
C ASP A 108 -16.60 -10.56 2.32
N SER A 109 -16.38 -9.52 1.51
CA SER A 109 -15.23 -9.48 0.61
C SER A 109 -14.08 -8.74 1.27
N ARG A 110 -12.91 -9.37 1.37
CA ARG A 110 -11.71 -8.83 2.00
C ARG A 110 -10.67 -8.50 0.94
N TYR A 111 -10.10 -7.31 1.05
CA TYR A 111 -9.08 -6.82 0.14
C TYR A 111 -7.86 -6.46 0.94
N LYS A 112 -6.72 -7.08 0.61
CA LYS A 112 -5.45 -6.82 1.27
C LYS A 112 -4.36 -6.54 0.24
N LEU A 113 -3.79 -5.35 0.30
CA LEU A 113 -2.62 -4.96 -0.48
C LEU A 113 -1.42 -4.89 0.48
N VAL A 114 -0.35 -5.61 0.16
CA VAL A 114 0.91 -5.60 0.90
C VAL A 114 2.00 -5.09 -0.02
N GLU A 115 2.79 -4.15 0.49
CA GLU A 115 4.00 -3.63 -0.12
C GLU A 115 5.19 -4.04 0.72
N ASP A 116 6.16 -4.76 0.15
CA ASP A 116 7.41 -5.13 0.80
C ASP A 116 8.59 -4.37 0.19
N PHE A 117 9.42 -3.80 1.06
CA PHE A 117 10.66 -3.10 0.71
C PHE A 117 11.83 -3.90 1.27
N SER A 118 12.77 -4.26 0.41
CA SER A 118 13.89 -5.12 0.79
C SER A 118 15.14 -4.79 -0.02
N ASP A 119 16.24 -5.47 0.30
CA ASP A 119 17.55 -5.23 -0.29
C ASP A 119 17.97 -3.75 -0.15
N PHE A 120 18.01 -3.29 1.10
CA PHE A 120 18.41 -1.92 1.41
C PHE A 120 19.91 -1.74 1.21
N GLN A 121 20.30 -0.80 0.35
CA GLN A 121 21.69 -0.49 0.07
C GLN A 121 21.91 1.04 0.12
N ALA A 122 23.16 1.43 0.35
CA ALA A 122 23.54 2.84 0.37
C ALA A 122 23.69 3.38 -1.07
N THR A 123 22.83 4.34 -1.45
CA THR A 123 22.81 4.95 -2.77
C THR A 123 22.58 6.45 -2.65
N GLY A 124 23.53 7.26 -3.15
CA GLY A 124 23.42 8.73 -3.12
C GLY A 124 23.35 9.35 -1.72
N GLY A 125 23.97 8.73 -0.73
CA GLY A 125 23.92 9.18 0.68
C GLY A 125 22.65 8.79 1.44
N LEU A 126 21.73 8.04 0.80
CA LEU A 126 20.53 7.49 1.41
C LEU A 126 20.62 5.96 1.46
N THR A 127 19.86 5.33 2.36
CA THR A 127 19.68 3.87 2.35
C THR A 127 18.33 3.54 1.74
N LEU A 128 18.32 2.99 0.53
CA LEU A 128 17.11 2.79 -0.28
C LEU A 128 16.92 1.29 -0.62
N PRO A 129 15.66 0.82 -0.72
CA PRO A 129 15.38 -0.56 -1.10
C PRO A 129 15.61 -0.77 -2.61
N HIS A 130 16.32 -1.83 -2.97
CA HIS A 130 16.54 -2.22 -4.37
C HIS A 130 15.54 -3.28 -4.84
N ALA A 131 14.75 -3.86 -3.93
CA ALA A 131 13.65 -4.75 -4.26
C ALA A 131 12.34 -4.27 -3.64
N TYR A 132 11.31 -4.15 -4.49
CA TYR A 132 9.97 -3.73 -4.11
C TYR A 132 8.94 -4.72 -4.63
N LYS A 133 8.13 -5.26 -3.73
CA LYS A 133 7.13 -6.27 -4.06
C LYS A 133 5.75 -5.81 -3.64
N ILE A 134 4.77 -5.96 -4.52
CA ILE A 134 3.36 -5.68 -4.25
C ILE A 134 2.61 -7.01 -4.32
N GLN A 135 1.84 -7.33 -3.29
CA GLN A 135 0.93 -8.47 -3.29
C GLN A 135 -0.50 -7.99 -3.01
N LEU A 136 -1.40 -8.24 -3.95
CA LEU A 136 -2.84 -8.00 -3.78
C LEU A 136 -3.56 -9.32 -3.59
N THR A 137 -4.21 -9.47 -2.43
CA THR A 137 -5.10 -10.59 -2.13
C THR A 137 -6.54 -10.10 -2.12
N ILE A 138 -7.39 -10.75 -2.90
CA ILE A 138 -8.82 -10.48 -3.00
C ILE A 138 -9.54 -11.76 -2.61
N GLU A 139 -10.24 -11.73 -1.48
CA GLU A 139 -11.08 -12.82 -1.00
C GLU A 139 -12.53 -12.38 -1.15
N THR A 140 -13.25 -13.02 -2.07
CA THR A 140 -14.70 -12.87 -2.25
C THR A 140 -15.40 -14.16 -1.87
N GLN A 141 -16.73 -14.13 -1.77
CA GLN A 141 -17.55 -15.30 -1.42
C GLN A 141 -17.19 -16.57 -2.20
N ASN A 142 -16.91 -16.45 -3.51
CA ASN A 142 -16.72 -17.59 -4.40
C ASN A 142 -15.29 -17.77 -4.90
N LYS A 143 -14.39 -16.83 -4.57
CA LYS A 143 -13.03 -16.83 -5.13
C LYS A 143 -12.06 -16.10 -4.23
N THR A 144 -10.92 -16.75 -3.99
CA THR A 144 -9.70 -16.08 -3.53
C THR A 144 -8.74 -15.94 -4.71
N GLN A 145 -8.18 -14.75 -4.88
CA GLN A 145 -7.18 -14.45 -5.89
C GLN A 145 -6.02 -13.71 -5.24
N THR A 146 -4.79 -14.14 -5.54
CA THR A 146 -3.57 -13.42 -5.18
C THR A 146 -2.84 -13.03 -6.46
N LEU A 147 -2.44 -11.76 -6.55
CA LEU A 147 -1.59 -11.23 -7.61
C LEU A 147 -0.32 -10.66 -7.00
N GLU A 148 0.81 -10.84 -7.66
CA GLU A 148 2.11 -10.35 -7.20
C GLU A 148 2.81 -9.57 -8.32
N TRP A 149 3.44 -8.46 -7.96
CA TRP A 149 4.34 -7.68 -8.81
C TRP A 149 5.67 -7.53 -8.08
N THR A 150 6.76 -7.84 -8.75
CA THR A 150 8.12 -7.68 -8.22
C THR A 150 8.89 -6.69 -9.10
N ILE A 151 9.45 -5.67 -8.48
CA ILE A 151 10.21 -4.60 -9.10
C ILE A 151 11.62 -4.63 -8.48
N ASN A 152 12.64 -4.70 -9.32
CA ASN A 152 14.04 -4.56 -8.91
C ASN A 152 14.61 -3.26 -9.49
N PHE A 153 15.21 -2.43 -8.64
CA PHE A 153 15.81 -1.17 -9.04
C PHE A 153 17.30 -1.38 -9.27
N SER A 154 17.76 -1.17 -10.51
CA SER A 154 19.17 -1.29 -10.87
C SER A 154 19.96 0.01 -10.65
N GLN A 155 19.29 1.16 -10.65
CA GLN A 155 19.93 2.46 -10.53
C GLN A 155 18.98 3.48 -9.92
N PHE A 156 19.53 4.34 -9.05
CA PHE A 156 18.88 5.56 -8.59
C PHE A 156 19.66 6.76 -9.12
N ALA A 157 18.96 7.70 -9.75
CA ALA A 157 19.52 8.96 -10.21
C ALA A 157 18.89 10.10 -9.42
N PHE A 158 19.71 11.00 -8.89
CA PHE A 158 19.27 12.13 -8.07
C PHE A 158 19.47 13.43 -8.82
N ASN A 159 18.66 14.44 -8.48
CA ASN A 159 18.76 15.81 -9.01
C ASN A 159 18.81 15.86 -10.54
N GLN A 160 18.10 14.95 -11.21
CA GLN A 160 17.99 14.95 -12.66
C GLN A 160 17.07 16.09 -13.09
N THR A 161 17.49 16.83 -14.12
CA THR A 161 16.60 17.78 -14.80
C THR A 161 15.59 16.98 -15.60
N ILE A 162 14.34 16.98 -15.16
CA ILE A 162 13.23 16.34 -15.88
C ILE A 162 12.41 17.45 -16.52
N GLU A 163 12.20 17.36 -17.83
CA GLU A 163 11.39 18.34 -18.56
C GLU A 163 9.96 18.34 -18.04
N GLN A 164 9.43 19.52 -17.70
CA GLN A 164 8.10 19.68 -17.11
C GLN A 164 7.00 19.11 -18.03
N GLU A 165 7.20 19.14 -19.35
CA GLU A 165 6.26 18.62 -20.34
C GLU A 165 5.93 17.13 -20.15
N LEU A 166 6.85 16.35 -19.56
CA LEU A 166 6.63 14.92 -19.28
C LEU A 166 5.55 14.67 -18.22
N PHE A 167 5.16 15.68 -17.46
CA PHE A 167 4.13 15.59 -16.43
C PHE A 167 2.78 16.17 -16.86
N ASN A 168 2.65 16.65 -18.11
CA ASN A 168 1.38 17.15 -18.60
C ASN A 168 0.50 15.98 -19.09
N ALA A 169 -0.53 15.65 -18.30
CA ALA A 169 -1.49 14.60 -18.65
C ALA A 169 -2.42 14.99 -19.82
N ALA A 170 -2.38 16.24 -20.28
CA ALA A 170 -3.11 16.69 -21.46
C ALA A 170 -2.24 16.53 -22.72
N ARG A 171 -2.20 15.31 -23.27
CA ARG A 171 -1.97 15.11 -24.71
C ARG A 171 -3.22 14.44 -25.28
N ASN A 172 -4.07 15.27 -25.90
CA ASN A 172 -5.02 14.84 -26.93
C ASN A 172 -4.29 14.86 -28.27
#